data_AF-A0A0R2VDZ1-F1
#
_entry.id   AF-A0A0R2VDZ1-F1
#
_cell.length_a   1.000
_cell.length_b   1.000
_cell.length_c   1.000
_cell.angle_alpha   90.00
_cell.angle_beta   90.00
_cell.angle_gamma   90.00
#
_symmetry.space_group_name_H-M   'P 1'
#
loop_
_entity.id
_entity.type
_entity.pdbx_description
1 polymer ?
#
loop_
_entity_poly.entity_id
_entity_poly.type
_entity_poly.pdbx_seq_one_letter_code
_entity_poly.pdbx_strand_id
1 'polypeptide(L)'
;MLLQAWKSFESIGNHNKYKNNLDYNLTLLLLNQEKVWTSEFLVLAETEKLHAPLATLYYSYYDDKTDWETSIASHADELQCIVGNGPNHIAHGQTQLPGLMDYADHLDTMAWLHQL
;
A
#
# COMPACT_ATOMS: atom_id res chain seq x y z
N MET A 1 1.43 -2.34 19.66
CA MET A 1 2.15 -1.86 18.45
C MET A 1 1.40 -2.35 17.21
N LEU A 2 1.41 -1.64 16.07
CA LEU A 2 0.58 -1.91 14.86
C LEU A 2 0.55 -3.39 14.43
N LEU A 3 1.71 -4.06 14.37
CA LEU A 3 1.79 -5.49 14.04
C LEU A 3 0.95 -6.39 14.96
N GLN A 4 0.82 -6.03 16.23
CA GLN A 4 0.02 -6.79 17.18
C GLN A 4 -1.49 -6.61 16.95
N ALA A 5 -1.92 -5.47 16.42
CA ALA A 5 -3.32 -5.24 16.06
C ALA A 5 -3.76 -6.13 14.88
N TRP A 6 -2.81 -6.52 14.02
CA TRP A 6 -3.06 -7.38 12.86
C TRP A 6 -2.81 -8.87 13.11
N LYS A 7 -2.58 -9.27 14.37
CA LYS A 7 -2.31 -10.68 14.71
C LYS A 7 -3.42 -11.64 14.27
N SER A 8 -4.66 -11.20 14.15
CA SER A 8 -5.76 -12.01 13.61
C SER A 8 -5.52 -12.53 12.20
N PHE A 9 -4.57 -11.93 11.44
CA PHE A 9 -4.21 -12.35 10.09
C PHE A 9 -2.99 -13.28 10.05
N GLU A 10 -2.39 -13.62 11.19
CA GLU A 10 -1.15 -14.41 11.29
C GLU A 10 -1.23 -15.75 10.54
N SER A 11 -2.42 -16.35 10.44
CA SER A 11 -2.63 -17.62 9.73
C SER A 11 -2.22 -17.58 8.26
N ILE A 12 -2.17 -16.41 7.62
CA ILE A 12 -1.71 -16.28 6.23
C ILE A 12 -0.23 -16.67 6.08
N GLY A 13 0.57 -16.50 7.14
CA GLY A 13 1.97 -16.91 7.18
C GLY A 13 2.16 -18.43 7.03
N ASN A 14 1.13 -19.23 7.31
CA ASN A 14 1.17 -20.69 7.11
C ASN A 14 1.03 -21.11 5.64
N HIS A 15 0.72 -20.18 4.74
CA HIS A 15 0.65 -20.47 3.31
C HIS A 15 2.05 -20.38 2.68
N ASN A 16 2.62 -21.53 2.29
CA ASN A 16 4.00 -21.63 1.80
C ASN A 16 4.37 -20.59 0.74
N LYS A 17 3.51 -20.35 -0.27
CA LYS A 17 3.83 -19.34 -1.31
C LYS A 17 3.88 -17.92 -0.75
N TYR A 18 3.05 -17.60 0.24
CA TYR A 18 3.03 -16.29 0.88
C TYR A 18 4.28 -16.14 1.74
N LYS A 19 4.59 -17.14 2.57
CA LYS A 19 5.79 -17.16 3.41
C LYS A 19 7.08 -17.02 2.61
N ASN A 20 7.16 -17.69 1.45
CA ASN A 20 8.32 -17.55 0.55
C ASN A 20 8.50 -16.11 0.05
N ASN A 21 7.41 -15.38 -0.25
CA ASN A 21 7.50 -13.97 -0.65
C ASN A 21 7.92 -13.09 0.52
N LEU A 22 7.37 -13.34 1.71
CA LEU A 22 7.77 -12.64 2.93
C LEU A 22 9.27 -12.81 3.21
N ASP A 23 9.77 -14.05 3.19
CA ASP A 23 11.17 -14.34 3.48
C ASP A 23 12.12 -13.75 2.44
N TYR A 24 11.74 -13.83 1.16
CA TYR A 24 12.50 -13.22 0.06
C TYR A 24 12.60 -11.70 0.22
N ASN A 25 11.47 -11.02 0.40
CA ASN A 25 11.43 -9.56 0.52
C ASN A 25 12.13 -9.08 1.80
N LEU A 26 11.91 -9.77 2.92
CA LEU A 26 12.62 -9.47 4.17
C LEU A 26 14.14 -9.60 3.99
N THR A 27 14.60 -10.67 3.34
CA THR A 27 16.04 -10.87 3.08
C THR A 27 16.61 -9.75 2.23
N LEU A 28 15.94 -9.34 1.15
CA LEU A 28 16.39 -8.23 0.31
C LEU A 28 16.47 -6.92 1.08
N LEU A 29 15.44 -6.58 1.84
CA LEU A 29 15.40 -5.35 2.64
C LEU A 29 16.53 -5.32 3.68
N LEU A 30 16.78 -6.44 4.36
CA LEU A 30 17.87 -6.58 5.33
C LEU A 30 19.25 -6.48 4.68
N LEU A 31 19.45 -7.10 3.51
CA LEU A 31 20.71 -6.99 2.76
C LEU A 31 21.00 -5.55 2.32
N ASN A 32 19.95 -4.80 1.99
CA ASN A 32 20.04 -3.38 1.65
C ASN A 32 20.16 -2.46 2.87
N GLN A 33 20.17 -3.00 4.09
CA GLN A 33 20.19 -2.23 5.35
C GLN A 33 18.99 -1.27 5.48
N GLU A 34 17.85 -1.64 4.88
CA GLU A 34 16.62 -0.86 5.01
C GLU A 34 16.04 -1.02 6.43
N LYS A 35 15.44 0.05 6.95
CA LYS A 35 14.79 0.02 8.26
C LYS A 35 13.48 -0.76 8.14
N VAL A 36 13.41 -1.89 8.86
CA VAL A 36 12.23 -2.75 8.83
C VAL A 36 11.77 -3.14 10.23
N TRP A 37 10.45 -3.30 10.37
CA TRP A 37 9.81 -4.00 11.47
C TRP A 37 9.13 -5.23 10.91
N THR A 38 9.25 -6.39 11.56
CA THR A 38 8.72 -7.63 10.98
C THR A 38 8.00 -8.49 12.00
N SER A 39 7.10 -9.32 11.50
CA SER A 39 6.37 -10.39 12.18
C SER A 39 6.40 -11.65 11.31
N GLU A 40 5.84 -12.76 11.77
CA GLU A 40 5.78 -14.02 11.00
C GLU A 40 4.98 -13.92 9.69
N PHE A 41 4.21 -12.83 9.47
CA PHE A 41 3.28 -12.70 8.36
C PHE A 41 3.28 -11.32 7.65
N LEU A 42 4.00 -10.32 8.15
CA LEU A 42 4.07 -8.99 7.54
C LEU A 42 5.40 -8.30 7.86
N VAL A 43 5.97 -7.65 6.86
CA VAL A 43 7.11 -6.73 6.97
C VAL A 43 6.62 -5.28 6.82
N LEU A 44 7.06 -4.39 7.69
CA LEU A 44 6.89 -2.94 7.55
C LEU A 44 8.25 -2.36 7.17
N ALA A 45 8.34 -1.61 6.08
CA ALA A 45 9.59 -0.97 5.67
C ALA A 45 9.42 0.56 5.60
N GLU A 46 10.38 1.29 6.15
CA GLU A 46 10.41 2.75 6.13
C GLU A 46 10.92 3.23 4.76
N THR A 47 10.04 3.74 3.91
CA THR A 47 10.38 4.21 2.57
C THR A 47 9.30 5.11 1.99
N GLU A 48 9.68 6.01 1.08
CA GLU A 48 8.78 6.89 0.32
C GLU A 48 8.27 6.24 -0.98
N LYS A 49 8.74 5.03 -1.30
CA LYS A 49 8.24 4.27 -2.47
C LYS A 49 6.77 3.93 -2.29
N LEU A 50 6.00 3.90 -3.38
CA LEU A 50 4.57 3.60 -3.35
C LEU A 50 4.24 2.11 -3.52
N HIS A 51 5.07 1.40 -4.29
CA HIS A 51 4.79 0.03 -4.68
C HIS A 51 5.48 -0.98 -3.75
N ALA A 52 4.75 -1.39 -2.72
CA ALA A 52 5.21 -2.43 -1.81
C ALA A 52 5.07 -3.83 -2.46
N PRO A 53 6.09 -4.70 -2.34
CA PRO A 53 5.97 -6.09 -2.77
C PRO A 53 5.07 -6.89 -1.82
N LEU A 54 4.69 -8.11 -2.22
CA LEU A 54 3.81 -8.96 -1.42
C LEU A 54 4.38 -9.18 0.00
N ALA A 55 3.48 -9.23 0.99
CA ALA A 55 3.79 -9.38 2.41
C ALA A 55 4.60 -8.24 3.04
N THR A 56 4.72 -7.10 2.33
CA THR A 56 5.39 -5.89 2.81
C THR A 56 4.43 -4.70 2.78
N LEU A 57 4.53 -3.81 3.76
CA LEU A 57 3.83 -2.54 3.82
C LEU A 57 4.86 -1.42 3.96
N TYR A 58 4.79 -0.45 3.08
CA TYR A 58 5.63 0.74 3.13
C TYR A 58 4.99 1.82 3.98
N TYR A 59 5.81 2.51 4.76
CA TYR A 59 5.40 3.66 5.53
C TYR A 59 6.51 4.71 5.49
N SER A 60 6.11 5.97 5.60
CA SER A 60 7.02 7.11 5.79
C SER A 60 6.47 8.01 6.88
N TYR A 61 7.34 8.87 7.41
CA TYR A 61 6.94 9.93 8.31
C TYR A 61 6.78 11.23 7.52
N TYR A 62 5.91 12.10 8.00
CA TYR A 62 5.75 13.47 7.54
C TYR A 62 5.67 14.36 8.77
N ASP A 63 6.17 15.59 8.66
CA ASP A 63 6.24 16.52 9.80
C ASP A 63 4.90 17.21 10.06
N ASP A 64 4.19 17.55 8.98
CA ASP A 64 2.89 18.21 9.05
C ASP A 64 1.98 17.85 7.86
N LYS A 65 0.74 18.35 7.93
CA LYS A 65 -0.27 18.06 6.92
C LYS A 65 0.11 18.61 5.53
N THR A 66 0.80 19.75 5.47
CA THR A 66 1.18 20.39 4.21
C THR A 66 2.29 19.60 3.51
N ASP A 67 3.23 19.04 4.26
CA ASP A 67 4.23 18.09 3.76
C ASP A 67 3.56 16.85 3.13
N TRP A 68 2.63 16.24 3.87
CA TRP A 68 1.84 15.11 3.36
C TRP A 68 1.05 15.46 2.09
N GLU A 69 0.34 16.59 2.07
CA GLU A 69 -0.42 17.04 0.89
C GLU A 69 0.49 17.25 -0.33
N THR A 70 1.69 17.80 -0.11
CA THR A 70 2.67 18.04 -1.17
C THR A 70 3.21 16.73 -1.73
N SER A 71 3.56 15.78 -0.86
CA SER A 71 4.02 14.45 -1.26
C SER A 71 2.97 13.66 -2.03
N ILE A 72 1.71 13.72 -1.60
CA ILE A 72 0.60 13.08 -2.33
C ILE A 72 0.41 13.74 -3.69
N ALA A 73 0.44 15.07 -3.77
CA ALA A 73 0.27 15.79 -5.02
C ALA A 73 1.40 15.48 -6.02
N SER A 74 2.64 15.29 -5.56
CA SER A 74 3.76 14.94 -6.45
C SER A 74 3.66 13.53 -7.04
N HIS A 75 2.87 12.66 -6.42
CA HIS A 75 2.65 11.27 -6.83
C HIS A 75 1.23 11.03 -7.37
N ALA A 76 0.48 12.09 -7.71
CA ALA A 76 -0.91 11.98 -8.09
C ALA A 76 -1.14 11.03 -9.27
N ASP A 77 -0.22 10.99 -10.24
CA ASP A 77 -0.31 10.11 -11.42
C ASP A 77 -0.01 8.63 -11.10
N GLU A 78 0.60 8.33 -9.95
CA GLU A 78 0.95 6.98 -9.51
C GLU A 78 -0.02 6.43 -8.45
N LEU A 79 -0.87 7.30 -7.88
CA LEU A 79 -1.80 6.98 -6.80
C LEU A 79 -3.21 6.75 -7.33
N GLN A 80 -3.71 5.52 -7.18
CA GLN A 80 -5.08 5.19 -7.55
C GLN A 80 -6.14 5.78 -6.59
N CYS A 81 -5.85 5.80 -5.28
CA CYS A 81 -6.78 6.32 -4.28
C CYS A 81 -6.09 6.61 -2.94
N ILE A 82 -6.77 7.39 -2.10
CA ILE A 82 -6.35 7.70 -0.74
C ILE A 82 -7.44 7.24 0.23
N VAL A 83 -7.06 6.55 1.30
CA VAL A 83 -7.99 6.07 2.33
C VAL A 83 -7.90 6.95 3.57
N GLY A 84 -9.03 7.42 4.08
CA GLY A 84 -9.09 8.14 5.34
C GLY A 84 -10.35 8.98 5.50
N ASN A 85 -10.33 9.88 6.49
CA ASN A 85 -11.48 10.74 6.82
C ASN A 85 -11.43 12.11 6.12
N GLY A 86 -10.59 12.26 5.10
CA GLY A 86 -10.44 13.50 4.34
C GLY A 86 -11.48 13.66 3.23
N PRO A 87 -11.66 14.88 2.69
CA PRO A 87 -12.49 15.09 1.51
C PRO A 87 -11.90 14.31 0.32
N ASN A 88 -12.76 13.70 -0.50
CA ASN A 88 -12.37 12.88 -1.65
C ASN A 88 -11.53 11.63 -1.31
N HIS A 89 -11.48 11.21 -0.04
CA HIS A 89 -10.86 9.95 0.35
C HIS A 89 -11.88 8.81 0.35
N ILE A 90 -11.41 7.61 0.07
CA ILE A 90 -12.17 6.38 0.24
C ILE A 90 -12.26 6.05 1.74
N ALA A 91 -13.45 5.68 2.21
CA ALA A 91 -13.63 5.25 3.59
C ALA A 91 -12.91 3.92 3.87
N HIS A 92 -12.47 3.73 5.12
CA HIS A 92 -11.83 2.49 5.54
C HIS A 92 -12.69 1.25 5.19
N GLY A 93 -12.04 0.22 4.64
CA GLY A 93 -12.69 -1.03 4.23
C GLY A 93 -13.44 -0.98 2.89
N GLN A 94 -13.50 0.17 2.21
CA GLN A 94 -14.18 0.31 0.91
C GLN A 94 -13.24 0.17 -0.30
N THR A 95 -11.91 0.17 -0.11
CA THR A 95 -10.95 0.11 -1.24
C THR A 95 -10.99 -1.18 -2.05
N GLN A 96 -11.53 -2.26 -1.50
CA GLN A 96 -11.68 -3.54 -2.20
C GLN A 96 -13.08 -3.70 -2.80
N LEU A 97 -13.87 -2.62 -2.84
CA LEU A 97 -15.24 -2.59 -3.36
C LEU A 97 -15.38 -1.48 -4.42
N PRO A 98 -14.57 -1.48 -5.50
CA PRO A 98 -14.66 -0.45 -6.52
C PRO A 98 -16.02 -0.51 -7.24
N GLY A 99 -16.60 0.66 -7.49
CA GLY A 99 -17.75 0.83 -8.37
C GLY A 99 -17.36 0.76 -9.85
N LEU A 100 -18.38 0.77 -10.72
CA LEU A 100 -18.19 0.68 -12.17
C LEU A 100 -17.36 1.83 -12.77
N MET A 101 -17.30 2.98 -12.09
CA MET A 101 -16.61 4.19 -12.54
C MET A 101 -15.30 4.44 -11.78
N ASP A 102 -14.89 3.54 -10.88
CA ASP A 102 -13.68 3.70 -10.05
C ASP A 102 -12.45 3.17 -10.81
N TYR A 103 -12.13 3.82 -11.93
CA TYR A 103 -10.97 3.51 -12.75
C TYR A 103 -9.66 3.91 -12.06
N ALA A 104 -8.63 3.07 -12.20
CA ALA A 104 -7.38 3.20 -11.46
C ALA A 104 -6.54 4.43 -11.86
N ASP A 105 -6.75 4.93 -13.08
CA ASP A 105 -6.06 6.04 -13.71
C ASP A 105 -6.97 7.27 -13.89
N HIS A 106 -8.18 7.24 -13.31
CA HIS A 106 -9.23 8.24 -13.50
C HIS A 106 -9.67 8.45 -14.97
N LEU A 107 -9.29 7.56 -15.89
CA LEU A 107 -9.69 7.61 -17.29
C LEU A 107 -10.92 6.75 -17.50
N ASP A 108 -11.96 7.32 -18.13
CA ASP A 108 -13.12 6.55 -18.57
C ASP A 108 -12.71 5.60 -19.69
N THR A 109 -12.43 4.35 -19.31
CA THR A 109 -11.99 3.30 -20.22
C THR A 109 -13.03 3.05 -21.32
N MET A 110 -14.33 3.22 -21.03
CA MET A 110 -15.39 3.03 -22.01
C MET A 110 -15.42 4.17 -23.03
N ALA A 111 -15.20 5.41 -22.57
CA ALA A 111 -15.05 6.56 -23.45
C ALA A 111 -13.80 6.43 -24.35
N TRP A 112 -12.68 5.95 -23.80
CA TRP A 112 -11.47 5.67 -24.57
C TRP A 112 -11.70 4.59 -25.64
N LEU A 113 -12.33 3.47 -25.28
CA LEU A 113 -12.64 2.38 -26.22
C LEU A 113 -13.53 2.82 -27.40
N HIS A 114 -14.44 3.78 -27.19
CA HIS A 114 -15.30 4.32 -28.24
C HIS A 114 -14.55 5.24 -29.23
N GLN A 115 -13.32 5.66 -28.92
CA GLN A 115 -12.51 6.53 -29.76
C GLN A 115 -11.45 5.79 -30.60
N LEU A 116 -11.35 4.46 -30.43
CA LEU A 116 -10.53 3.57 -31.26
C LEU A 116 -11.24 3.22 -32.58
#